data_AF-A0A4P8KQQ0-F1
#
_entry.id   AF-A0A4P8KQQ0-F1
#
_cell.length_a   1.000
_cell.length_b   1.000
_cell.length_c   1.000
_cell.angle_alpha   90.00
_cell.angle_beta   90.00
_cell.angle_gamma   90.00
#
_symmetry.space_group_name_H-M   'P 1'
#
loop_
_entity.id
_entity.type
_entity.pdbx_description
1 polymer ?
#
loop_
_entity_poly.entity_id
_entity_poly.type
_entity_poly.pdbx_seq_one_letter_code
_entity_poly.pdbx_strand_id
1 'polypeptide(L)'
;MATDWVKASVAADRALIGIVWPDGSILGDDALAVYLAAAKAGCVAYAPTLAEGADVPEEYRLAHIMHARNIFNAGNAASDGNGELSAGGYGITSYPLDWHVKQLLRPQRGEGAIW
;
A
#
# COMPACT_ATOMS: atom_id res chain seq x y z
N MET A 1 14.56 -0.38 -16.86
CA MET A 1 13.99 -1.16 -15.74
C MET A 1 14.36 -0.45 -14.44
N ALA A 2 13.56 0.53 -14.03
CA ALA A 2 13.61 1.12 -12.70
C ALA A 2 12.15 1.36 -12.33
N THR A 3 11.63 0.52 -11.45
CA THR A 3 10.20 0.44 -11.11
C THR A 3 10.09 0.00 -9.65
N ASP A 4 10.92 0.58 -8.80
CA ASP A 4 11.09 0.07 -7.44
C ASP A 4 10.10 0.75 -6.49
N TRP A 5 8.86 0.27 -6.61
CA TRP A 5 7.88 0.29 -5.53
C TRP A 5 8.49 -0.31 -4.26
N VAL A 6 7.94 0.06 -3.11
CA VAL A 6 8.42 -0.33 -1.78
C VAL A 6 8.48 -1.87 -1.64
N LYS A 7 9.62 -2.39 -1.17
CA LYS A 7 9.86 -3.83 -0.95
C LYS A 7 10.17 -4.14 0.50
N ALA A 8 9.59 -5.21 1.04
CA ALA A 8 9.85 -5.67 2.40
C ALA A 8 11.32 -6.08 2.64
N SER A 9 12.00 -6.58 1.60
CA SER A 9 13.38 -7.08 1.68
C SER A 9 14.45 -5.99 1.68
N VAL A 10 14.09 -4.72 1.45
CA VAL A 10 15.03 -3.60 1.36
C VAL A 10 15.06 -2.87 2.71
N ALA A 11 16.25 -2.75 3.32
CA ALA A 11 16.38 -2.16 4.65
C ALA A 11 15.87 -0.71 4.74
N ALA A 12 16.11 0.09 3.69
CA ALA A 12 15.63 1.47 3.62
C ALA A 12 14.09 1.55 3.55
N ASP A 13 13.47 0.67 2.76
CA ASP A 13 12.00 0.56 2.67
C ASP A 13 11.41 0.08 3.99
N ARG A 14 12.07 -0.85 4.67
CA ARG A 14 11.66 -1.33 5.99
C ARG A 14 11.67 -0.23 7.03
N ALA A 15 12.68 0.64 7.01
CA ALA A 15 12.72 1.82 7.89
C ALA A 15 11.56 2.79 7.58
N LEU A 16 11.30 3.05 6.30
CA LEU A 16 10.17 3.89 5.88
C LEU A 16 8.82 3.31 6.31
N ILE A 17 8.64 1.99 6.15
CA ILE A 17 7.45 1.27 6.62
C ILE A 17 7.32 1.42 8.14
N GLY A 18 8.40 1.25 8.92
CA GLY A 18 8.35 1.44 10.36
C GLY A 18 7.97 2.86 10.80
N ILE A 19 8.34 3.88 10.02
CA ILE A 19 7.95 5.27 10.28
C ILE A 19 6.47 5.52 9.97
N VAL A 20 5.99 5.05 8.81
CA VAL A 20 4.63 5.34 8.31
C VAL A 20 3.58 4.40 8.90
N TRP A 21 3.95 3.15 9.16
CA TRP A 21 3.12 2.08 9.68
C TRP A 21 3.90 1.27 10.74
N PRO A 22 3.96 1.77 11.99
CA PRO A 22 4.71 1.15 13.07
C PRO A 22 4.34 -0.32 13.31
N ASP A 23 3.05 -0.68 13.26
CA ASP A 23 2.61 -2.08 13.46
C ASP A 23 3.12 -3.01 12.35
N GLY A 24 3.35 -2.48 11.15
CA GLY A 24 3.92 -3.22 10.03
C GLY A 24 5.35 -3.69 10.28
N SER A 25 6.07 -3.05 11.22
CA SER A 25 7.42 -3.48 11.62
C SER A 25 7.44 -4.80 12.42
N ILE A 26 6.28 -5.19 12.98
CA ILE A 26 6.09 -6.41 13.76
C ILE A 26 5.83 -7.60 12.83
N LEU A 27 5.38 -7.36 11.60
CA LEU A 27 5.17 -8.39 10.59
C LEU A 27 6.51 -8.94 10.10
N GLY A 28 6.56 -10.26 9.90
CA GLY A 28 7.67 -10.90 9.19
C GLY A 28 7.71 -10.49 7.71
N ASP A 29 8.89 -10.56 7.10
CA ASP A 29 9.16 -10.04 5.75
C ASP A 29 8.24 -10.68 4.70
N ASP A 30 7.96 -11.98 4.83
CA ASP A 30 7.08 -12.73 3.94
C ASP A 30 5.63 -12.23 4.02
N ALA A 31 5.12 -12.03 5.24
CA ALA A 31 3.76 -11.52 5.43
C ALA A 31 3.63 -10.09 4.91
N LEU A 32 4.63 -9.24 5.19
CA LEU A 32 4.68 -7.86 4.71
C LEU A 32 4.75 -7.80 3.18
N ALA A 33 5.52 -8.69 2.55
CA ALA A 33 5.60 -8.79 1.09
C ALA A 33 4.25 -9.10 0.44
N VAL A 34 3.42 -9.95 1.05
CA VAL A 34 2.06 -10.25 0.56
C VAL A 34 1.17 -9.00 0.57
N TYR A 35 1.17 -8.25 1.67
CA TYR A 35 0.37 -7.02 1.77
C TYR A 35 0.86 -5.95 0.79
N LEU A 36 2.16 -5.77 0.65
CA LEU A 36 2.75 -4.84 -0.32
C LEU A 36 2.43 -5.26 -1.76
N ALA A 37 2.48 -6.56 -2.08
CA ALA A 37 2.14 -7.04 -3.42
C ALA A 37 0.67 -6.76 -3.77
N ALA A 38 -0.25 -7.02 -2.84
CA ALA A 38 -1.68 -6.74 -3.00
C ALA A 38 -1.92 -5.23 -3.18
N ALA A 39 -1.29 -4.40 -2.34
CA ALA A 39 -1.42 -2.96 -2.42
C ALA A 39 -0.87 -2.39 -3.75
N LYS A 40 0.25 -2.94 -4.25
CA LYS A 40 0.85 -2.51 -5.51
C LYS A 40 -0.12 -2.69 -6.68
N ALA A 41 -0.84 -3.82 -6.75
CA ALA A 41 -1.79 -4.08 -7.83
C ALA A 41 -2.88 -2.99 -7.89
N GLY A 42 -3.43 -2.60 -6.73
CA GLY A 42 -4.41 -1.52 -6.63
C GLY A 42 -3.83 -0.15 -7.00
N CYS A 43 -2.65 0.18 -6.49
CA CYS A 43 -1.98 1.45 -6.78
C CYS A 43 -1.65 1.59 -8.28
N VAL A 44 -1.09 0.55 -8.91
CA VAL A 44 -0.75 0.57 -10.34
C VAL A 44 -2.00 0.67 -11.22
N ALA A 45 -3.11 0.03 -10.85
CA ALA A 45 -4.36 0.12 -11.61
C ALA A 45 -5.01 1.51 -11.56
N TYR A 46 -4.78 2.28 -10.49
CA TYR A 46 -5.37 3.61 -10.29
C TYR A 46 -4.42 4.77 -10.63
N ALA A 47 -3.11 4.56 -10.50
CA ALA A 47 -2.09 5.57 -10.77
C ALA A 47 -2.13 6.00 -12.25
N PRO A 48 -1.85 7.29 -12.54
CA PRO A 48 -1.66 7.73 -13.92
C PRO A 48 -0.44 7.02 -14.53
N THR A 49 -0.48 6.83 -15.85
CA THR A 49 0.62 6.21 -16.59
C THR A 49 1.88 7.05 -16.44
N LEU A 50 2.87 6.53 -15.72
CA LEU A 50 4.20 7.11 -15.66
C LEU A 50 4.90 6.92 -17.01
N ALA A 51 5.75 7.87 -17.39
CA ALA A 51 6.59 7.73 -18.57
C ALA A 51 7.50 6.50 -18.44
N GLU A 52 7.80 5.83 -19.56
CA GLU A 52 8.62 4.63 -19.54
C GLU A 52 10.01 4.93 -18.96
N GLY A 53 10.35 4.24 -17.87
CA GLY A 53 11.62 4.44 -17.15
C GLY A 53 11.63 5.61 -16.16
N ALA A 54 10.49 6.28 -15.93
CA ALA A 54 10.38 7.25 -14.85
C ALA A 54 10.37 6.56 -13.48
N ASP A 55 11.09 7.14 -12.53
CA ASP A 55 11.09 6.67 -11.14
C ASP A 55 9.72 6.84 -10.49
N VAL A 56 9.42 5.95 -9.54
CA VAL A 56 8.18 6.03 -8.75
C VAL A 56 8.30 7.21 -7.78
N PRO A 57 7.41 8.22 -7.85
CA PRO A 57 7.44 9.37 -6.95
C PRO A 57 7.31 8.96 -5.47
N GLU A 58 7.83 9.78 -4.57
CA GLU A 58 7.79 9.50 -3.12
C GLU A 58 6.36 9.43 -2.59
N GLU A 59 5.45 10.24 -3.14
CA GLU A 59 4.03 10.21 -2.83
C GLU A 59 3.37 8.87 -3.20
N TYR A 60 3.85 8.19 -4.24
CA TYR A 60 3.34 6.87 -4.64
C TYR A 60 3.87 5.78 -3.73
N ARG A 61 5.12 5.91 -3.27
CA ARG A 61 5.68 5.03 -2.25
C ARG A 61 4.93 5.16 -0.94
N LEU A 62 4.58 6.37 -0.54
CA LEU A 62 3.72 6.62 0.63
C LEU A 62 2.32 6.02 0.43
N ALA A 63 1.67 6.29 -0.70
CA ALA A 63 0.36 5.75 -1.04
C ALA A 63 0.32 4.22 -0.98
N HIS A 64 1.39 3.57 -1.46
CA HIS A 64 1.57 2.13 -1.45
C HIS A 64 1.60 1.57 -0.03
N ILE A 65 2.40 2.16 0.86
CA ILE A 65 2.49 1.74 2.27
C ILE A 65 1.16 1.97 3.00
N MET A 66 0.51 3.11 2.76
CA MET A 66 -0.79 3.42 3.36
C MET A 66 -1.87 2.43 2.90
N HIS A 67 -1.86 2.05 1.63
CA HIS A 67 -2.81 1.05 1.13
C HIS A 67 -2.55 -0.33 1.72
N ALA A 68 -1.28 -0.75 1.86
CA ALA A 68 -0.93 -2.00 2.51
C ALA A 68 -1.40 -2.04 3.98
N ARG A 69 -1.22 -0.93 4.72
CA ARG A 69 -1.75 -0.77 6.08
C ARG A 69 -3.27 -0.90 6.12
N ASN A 70 -3.98 -0.30 5.17
CA ASN A 70 -5.44 -0.37 5.12
C ASN A 70 -5.94 -1.80 4.88
N ILE A 71 -5.25 -2.58 4.02
CA ILE A 71 -5.56 -3.99 3.79
C ILE A 71 -5.35 -4.81 5.07
N PHE A 72 -4.27 -4.57 5.81
CA PHE A 72 -4.01 -5.22 7.10
C PHE A 72 -5.09 -4.88 8.14
N ASN A 73 -5.43 -3.60 8.30
CA ASN A 73 -6.45 -3.16 9.24
C ASN A 73 -7.83 -3.74 8.91
N ALA A 74 -8.16 -3.84 7.62
CA ALA A 74 -9.38 -4.47 7.15
C ALA A 74 -9.47 -5.95 7.56
N GLY A 75 -8.39 -6.72 7.40
CA GLY A 75 -8.34 -8.11 7.82
C GLY A 75 -8.50 -8.30 9.33
N ASN A 76 -7.95 -7.38 10.13
CA ASN A 76 -8.12 -7.41 11.59
C ASN A 76 -9.53 -7.01 12.01
N ALA A 77 -10.13 -5.97 11.40
CA ALA A 77 -11.48 -5.51 11.72
C ALA A 77 -12.57 -6.56 11.40
N ALA A 78 -12.36 -7.37 10.37
CA ALA A 78 -13.24 -8.51 10.05
C ALA A 78 -13.21 -9.61 11.13
N SER A 79 -12.16 -9.65 11.97
CA SER A 79 -12.00 -10.66 13.02
C SER A 79 -12.71 -10.30 14.34
N ASP A 80 -12.97 -9.02 14.60
CA ASP A 80 -13.62 -8.53 15.84
C ASP A 80 -15.16 -8.44 15.75
N GLY A 81 -15.73 -8.64 14.56
CA GLY A 81 -17.14 -8.38 14.28
C GLY A 81 -17.94 -9.63 13.91
N ASN A 82 -18.12 -10.57 14.86
CA ASN A 82 -19.22 -11.53 14.89
C ASN A 82 -19.69 -12.12 13.53
N GLY A 83 -18.81 -12.81 12.82
CA GLY A 83 -19.14 -13.50 11.57
C GLY A 83 -18.10 -14.55 11.22
N GLU A 84 -18.52 -15.80 11.17
CA GLU A 84 -17.74 -16.98 10.79
C GLU A 84 -16.80 -16.71 9.60
N LEU A 85 -15.48 -16.62 9.85
CA LEU A 85 -14.46 -16.80 8.82
C LEU A 85 -13.51 -17.92 9.22
N SER A 86 -13.94 -19.12 8.80
CA SER A 86 -13.17 -20.27 8.34
C SER A 86 -11.73 -20.39 8.85
N ALA A 87 -11.54 -21.43 9.67
CA ALA A 87 -10.26 -22.00 10.06
C ALA A 87 -9.24 -22.03 8.89
N GLY A 88 -8.21 -21.18 8.97
CA GLY A 88 -6.96 -21.33 8.23
C GLY A 88 -6.77 -20.49 6.96
N GLY A 89 -7.74 -19.66 6.57
CA GLY A 89 -7.62 -18.82 5.38
C GLY A 89 -7.36 -17.36 5.73
N TYR A 90 -6.20 -16.82 5.32
CA TYR A 90 -5.99 -15.37 5.23
C TYR A 90 -6.98 -14.77 4.23
N GLY A 91 -8.21 -14.50 4.67
CA GLY A 91 -9.26 -13.87 3.88
C GLY A 91 -8.91 -12.41 3.67
N ILE A 92 -8.13 -12.11 2.63
CA ILE A 92 -7.87 -10.73 2.22
C ILE A 92 -9.15 -10.21 1.57
N THR A 93 -9.99 -9.54 2.36
CA THR A 93 -11.10 -8.73 1.83
C THR A 93 -10.49 -7.54 1.09
N SER A 94 -10.52 -7.58 -0.25
CA SER A 94 -10.03 -6.49 -1.08
C SER A 94 -10.98 -5.29 -0.98
N TYR A 95 -10.69 -4.36 -0.08
CA TYR A 95 -11.42 -3.09 -0.03
C TYR A 95 -10.98 -2.18 -1.19
N PRO A 96 -11.90 -1.37 -1.75
CA PRO A 96 -11.54 -0.38 -2.76
C PRO A 96 -10.45 0.56 -2.24
N LEU A 97 -9.58 1.08 -3.13
CA LEU A 97 -8.55 2.04 -2.72
C LEU A 97 -9.18 3.18 -1.91
N ASP A 98 -8.58 3.43 -0.74
CA ASP A 98 -8.98 4.50 0.16
C ASP A 98 -8.88 5.86 -0.53
N TRP A 99 -9.77 6.78 -0.13
CA TRP A 99 -9.83 8.12 -0.67
C TRP A 99 -8.50 8.87 -0.56
N HIS A 100 -7.80 8.79 0.58
CA HIS A 100 -6.52 9.47 0.75
C HIS A 100 -5.43 8.86 -0.14
N VAL A 101 -5.41 7.54 -0.29
CA VAL A 101 -4.49 6.86 -1.22
C VAL A 101 -4.75 7.32 -2.65
N LYS A 102 -6.02 7.46 -3.04
CA LYS A 102 -6.39 8.01 -4.36
C LYS A 102 -5.94 9.44 -4.56
N GLN A 103 -6.00 10.29 -3.52
CA GLN A 103 -5.50 11.66 -3.60
C GLN A 103 -3.98 11.74 -3.72
N LEU A 104 -3.24 10.84 -3.08
CA LEU A 104 -1.79 10.76 -3.24
C LEU A 104 -1.38 10.29 -4.63
N LEU A 105 -2.10 9.31 -5.20
CA LEU A 105 -1.84 8.81 -6.56
C LEU A 105 -2.29 9.77 -7.64
N ARG A 106 -3.43 10.44 -7.43
CA ARG A 106 -4.05 11.35 -8.39
C ARG A 106 -4.74 12.51 -7.66
N PRO A 107 -3.99 13.55 -7.26
CA PRO A 107 -4.57 14.69 -6.58
C PRO A 107 -5.57 15.41 -7.50
N GLN A 108 -6.83 15.50 -7.08
CA GLN A 108 -7.90 16.17 -7.85
C GLN A 108 -7.90 17.69 -7.68
N ARG A 109 -7.19 18.22 -6.68
CA ARG A 109 -7.03 19.65 -6.45
C ARG A 109 -5.70 19.91 -5.73
N GLY A 110 -4.71 20.31 -6.51
CA GLY A 110 -3.47 20.92 -6.06
C GLY A 110 -3.10 21.95 -7.12
N GLU A 111 -3.47 23.21 -6.89
CA GLU A 111 -2.90 24.32 -7.65
C GLU A 111 -1.39 24.28 -7.45
N GLY A 112 -0.66 24.09 -8.55
CA GLY A 112 0.77 23.83 -8.54
C GLY A 112 1.31 23.18 -9.82
N ALA A 113 0.54 23.17 -10.91
CA ALA A 113 1.13 23.18 -12.23
C ALA A 113 1.82 24.54 -12.38
N ILE A 114 3.14 24.56 -12.19
CA ILE A 114 3.99 25.64 -12.67
C ILE A 114 3.73 25.82 -14.17
N TRP A 115 3.22 26.99 -14.54
CA TRP A 115 3.15 27.51 -15.90
C TRP A 115 4.45 28.25 -16.23
#